data_AF-A0A2P5KBZ7-F1
#
_entry.id   AF-A0A2P5KBZ7-F1
#
_cell.length_a   1.000
_cell.length_b   1.000
_cell.length_c   1.000
_cell.angle_alpha   90.00
_cell.angle_beta   90.00
_cell.angle_gamma   90.00
#
_symmetry.space_group_name_H-M   'P 1'
#
loop_
_entity.id
_entity.type
_entity.pdbx_description
1 polymer ?
#
loop_
_entity_poly.entity_id
_entity_poly.type
_entity_poly.pdbx_seq_one_letter_code
_entity_poly.pdbx_strand_id
1 'polypeptide(L)'
;MMHWAANRTSRPTTYHDLPPEIIQQLADHVPFDNIGNLSTVDRRTYRALQERRLSWLCCRRASYAREMDLASMQQLFAEIERIHAEPTLRVEPLDALWPRVSDLPEEQQLAAFQRFFEAAGRVPRQGLQIQKDMIQSILNFPDRLQRPLYEFAYANAERRSREQGSTWAAVASLLRCSLTSASRYESEYQAFLGRLPMLDVAGQADLLVELAMLLPGIRRGEHADAKIIEYYRTLQQWVQRLPASHRGAAIGMLANVIWALPVEHRAVHYAELRHLTLSLPDHQLGDALRYLPSALAVLPIEQQAHELSLLEPAIERALSEQRILVALGLLEGTVKLNEALSSQLWQRGLRLLDGGDETDVLLVLEEIDDRFTPFLPVQQWENAKNAILAFVERNPLSEGARAELLEYLEE
;
A
#
# COMPACT_ATOMS: atom_id res chain seq x y z
N MET A 1 -37.22 64.95 22.31
CA MET A 1 -35.80 65.14 22.65
C MET A 1 -35.14 63.76 22.59
N MET A 2 -34.54 63.43 21.44
CA MET A 2 -33.86 62.16 21.18
C MET A 2 -32.55 62.12 21.98
N HIS A 3 -32.41 61.18 22.91
CA HIS A 3 -31.11 60.80 23.45
C HIS A 3 -30.58 59.61 22.64
N TRP A 4 -29.55 59.87 21.85
CA TRP A 4 -28.73 58.84 21.22
C TRP A 4 -28.06 58.01 22.32
N ALA A 5 -28.42 56.73 22.41
CA ALA A 5 -27.65 55.74 23.14
C ALA A 5 -26.37 55.45 22.34
N ALA A 6 -25.23 55.76 22.94
CA ALA A 6 -23.92 55.57 22.35
C ALA A 6 -23.68 54.11 21.96
N ASN A 7 -23.19 53.93 20.72
CA ASN A 7 -22.64 52.69 20.20
C ASN A 7 -21.72 52.00 21.21
N ARG A 8 -22.03 50.74 21.56
CA ARG A 8 -21.05 49.80 22.11
C ARG A 8 -20.02 49.53 21.02
N THR A 9 -18.87 50.17 21.11
CA THR A 9 -17.68 49.77 20.34
C THR A 9 -17.20 48.43 20.85
N SER A 10 -17.55 47.33 20.16
CA SER A 10 -16.93 46.03 20.43
C SER A 10 -15.45 46.16 20.10
N ARG A 11 -14.58 45.99 21.11
CA ARG A 11 -13.14 45.91 20.88
C ARG A 11 -12.87 44.78 19.86
N PRO A 12 -12.00 44.98 18.87
CA PRO A 12 -11.65 43.92 17.92
C PRO A 12 -11.12 42.70 18.67
N THR A 13 -11.65 41.51 18.37
CA THR A 13 -11.12 40.25 18.89
C THR A 13 -9.69 40.07 18.41
N THR A 14 -8.75 39.91 19.34
CA THR A 14 -7.34 39.66 19.07
C THR A 14 -6.99 38.20 19.36
N TYR A 15 -5.80 37.74 18.96
CA TYR A 15 -5.33 36.38 19.26
C TYR A 15 -5.44 36.02 20.74
N HIS A 16 -5.16 36.98 21.64
CA HIS A 16 -5.22 36.75 23.08
C HIS A 16 -6.64 36.51 23.61
N ASP A 17 -7.66 36.86 22.83
CA ASP A 17 -9.06 36.65 23.17
C ASP A 17 -9.58 35.25 22.73
N LEU A 18 -8.81 34.51 21.91
CA LEU A 18 -9.24 33.23 21.33
C LEU A 18 -9.25 32.07 22.34
N PRO A 19 -10.35 31.28 22.46
CA PRO A 19 -10.44 30.07 23.30
C PRO A 19 -9.28 29.07 23.07
N PRO A 20 -8.87 28.28 24.07
CA PRO A 20 -7.86 27.21 23.86
C PRO A 20 -8.24 26.23 22.76
N GLU A 21 -9.54 25.96 22.58
CA GLU A 21 -10.07 25.07 21.55
C GLU A 21 -9.83 25.64 20.14
N ILE A 22 -9.97 26.96 19.97
CA ILE A 22 -9.67 27.64 18.70
C ILE A 22 -8.16 27.65 18.44
N ILE A 23 -7.34 27.77 19.49
CA ILE A 23 -5.88 27.67 19.37
C ILE A 23 -5.46 26.24 18.95
N GLN A 24 -6.14 25.21 19.44
CA GLN A 24 -5.92 23.82 19.02
C GLN A 24 -6.33 23.60 17.55
N GLN A 25 -7.50 24.09 17.15
CA GLN A 25 -7.95 24.04 15.74
C GLN A 25 -7.02 24.80 14.80
N LEU A 26 -6.49 25.95 15.22
CA LEU A 26 -5.47 26.65 14.45
C LEU A 26 -4.23 25.79 14.24
N ALA A 27 -3.82 25.00 15.24
CA ALA A 27 -2.69 24.11 15.13
C ALA A 27 -2.92 22.94 14.14
N ASP A 28 -4.17 22.60 13.80
CA ASP A 28 -4.49 21.62 12.73
C ASP A 28 -4.15 22.15 11.33
N HIS A 29 -4.09 23.47 11.19
CA HIS A 29 -3.82 24.15 9.92
C HIS A 29 -2.39 24.69 9.82
N VAL A 30 -1.54 24.42 10.80
CA VAL A 30 -0.14 24.86 10.84
C VAL A 30 0.76 23.67 10.55
N PRO A 31 1.79 23.82 9.69
CA PRO A 31 2.76 22.76 9.45
C PRO A 31 3.37 22.26 10.76
N PHE A 32 3.55 20.94 10.88
CA PHE A 32 4.01 20.31 12.12
C PHE A 32 5.33 20.91 12.64
N ASP A 33 6.26 21.26 11.75
CA ASP A 33 7.54 21.90 12.11
C ASP A 33 7.39 23.27 12.78
N ASN A 34 6.28 23.96 12.55
CA ASN A 34 6.00 25.28 13.13
C ASN A 34 5.30 25.19 14.50
N ILE A 35 4.91 23.99 14.95
CA ILE A 35 4.28 23.79 16.28
C ILE A 35 5.22 24.24 17.40
N GLY A 36 6.54 24.03 17.25
CA GLY A 36 7.54 24.53 18.19
C GLY A 36 7.42 26.05 18.40
N ASN A 37 7.36 26.82 17.31
CA ASN A 37 7.23 28.28 17.35
C ASN A 37 5.85 28.74 17.82
N LEU A 38 4.78 28.08 17.39
CA LEU A 38 3.43 28.42 17.80
C LEU A 38 3.25 28.24 19.31
N SER A 39 3.81 27.17 19.87
CA SER A 39 3.69 26.85 21.30
C SER A 39 4.37 27.86 22.24
N THR A 40 5.24 28.74 21.73
CA THR A 40 5.98 29.73 22.54
C THR A 40 5.37 31.13 22.51
N VAL A 41 4.28 31.35 21.76
CA VAL A 41 3.62 32.66 21.60
C VAL A 41 3.19 33.24 22.94
N ASP A 42 2.51 32.46 23.78
CA ASP A 42 2.21 32.84 25.16
C ASP A 42 1.96 31.60 26.05
N ARG A 43 1.77 31.82 27.36
CA ARG A 43 1.56 30.75 28.34
C ARG A 43 0.27 29.95 28.11
N ARG A 44 -0.75 30.56 27.51
CA ARG A 44 -2.03 29.90 27.23
C ARG A 44 -1.85 28.96 26.04
N THR A 45 -1.24 29.43 24.96
CA THR A 45 -0.91 28.64 23.78
C THR A 45 0.03 27.49 24.12
N TYR A 46 1.03 27.74 24.97
CA TYR A 46 1.90 26.70 25.50
C TYR A 46 1.13 25.55 26.16
N ARG A 47 0.14 25.88 27.00
CA ARG A 47 -0.68 24.90 27.70
C ARG A 47 -1.66 24.20 26.76
N ALA A 48 -2.29 24.95 25.86
CA ALA A 48 -3.25 24.43 24.90
C ALA A 48 -2.62 23.41 23.93
N LEU A 49 -1.34 23.62 23.57
CA LEU A 49 -0.59 22.79 22.62
C LEU A 49 0.45 21.88 23.30
N GLN A 50 0.31 21.60 24.60
CA GLN A 50 1.34 20.88 25.37
C GLN A 50 1.70 19.52 24.75
N GLU A 51 0.71 18.71 24.39
CA GLU A 51 0.96 17.37 23.81
C GLU A 51 1.48 17.44 22.36
N ARG A 52 0.99 18.39 21.55
CA ARG A 52 1.51 18.63 20.19
C ARG A 52 2.97 19.09 20.20
N ARG A 53 3.30 19.98 21.12
CA ARG A 53 4.68 20.39 21.37
C ARG A 53 5.55 19.23 21.84
N LEU A 54 5.02 18.35 22.70
CA LEU A 54 5.74 17.16 23.16
C LEU A 54 6.02 16.21 21.99
N SER A 55 5.00 15.93 21.17
CA SER A 55 5.14 15.15 19.93
C SER A 55 6.22 15.74 19.02
N TRP A 56 6.13 17.03 18.71
CA TRP A 56 7.15 17.73 17.90
C TRP A 56 8.57 17.65 18.51
N LEU A 57 8.71 17.83 19.83
CA LEU A 57 10.00 17.72 20.51
C LEU A 57 10.58 16.30 20.41
N CYS A 58 9.74 15.28 20.56
CA CYS A 58 10.15 13.88 20.39
C CYS A 58 10.61 13.61 18.96
N CYS A 59 9.87 14.05 17.94
CA CYS A 59 10.28 13.96 16.53
C CYS A 59 11.64 14.63 16.31
N ARG A 60 11.80 15.90 16.72
CA ARG A 60 13.06 16.64 16.59
C ARG A 60 14.22 15.87 17.22
N ARG A 61 14.05 15.35 18.43
CA ARG A 61 15.11 14.61 19.12
C ARG A 61 15.45 13.29 18.42
N ALA A 62 14.45 12.56 17.90
CA ALA A 62 14.66 11.34 17.14
C ALA A 62 15.36 11.60 15.79
N SER A 63 14.95 12.64 15.07
CA SER A 63 15.49 12.98 13.74
C SER A 63 16.89 13.58 13.81
N TYR A 64 17.20 14.43 14.80
CA TYR A 64 18.48 15.15 14.88
C TYR A 64 19.52 14.52 15.81
N ALA A 65 19.21 13.40 16.46
CA ALA A 65 20.21 12.64 17.20
C ALA A 65 21.31 12.14 16.24
N ARG A 66 22.57 12.48 16.53
CA ARG A 66 23.74 11.99 15.77
C ARG A 66 23.97 10.50 16.03
N GLU A 67 23.82 10.09 17.28
CA GLU A 67 23.89 8.71 17.75
C GLU A 67 22.72 8.49 18.72
N MET A 68 22.09 7.32 18.65
CA MET A 68 20.98 6.95 19.51
C MET A 68 21.37 5.70 20.29
N ASP A 69 21.65 5.84 21.58
CA ASP A 69 21.82 4.70 22.47
C ASP A 69 20.46 4.20 23.00
N LEU A 70 20.45 3.00 23.56
CA LEU A 70 19.23 2.39 24.08
C LEU A 70 18.60 3.23 25.21
N ALA A 71 19.41 3.89 26.05
CA ALA A 71 18.90 4.71 27.14
C ALA A 71 18.14 5.94 26.63
N SER A 72 18.72 6.66 25.66
CA SER A 72 18.10 7.82 25.01
C SER A 72 16.85 7.42 24.25
N MET A 73 16.87 6.29 23.55
CA MET A 73 15.70 5.75 22.88
C MET A 73 14.59 5.41 23.89
N GLN A 74 14.92 4.72 24.98
CA GLN A 74 13.96 4.40 26.04
C GLN A 74 13.37 5.64 26.69
N GLN A 75 14.17 6.69 26.89
CA GLN A 75 13.69 7.97 27.39
C GLN A 75 12.69 8.60 26.40
N LEU A 76 13.03 8.64 25.11
CA LEU A 76 12.13 9.18 24.09
C LEU A 76 10.82 8.41 24.02
N PHE A 77 10.87 7.09 24.10
CA PHE A 77 9.66 6.27 24.22
C PHE A 77 8.78 6.64 25.40
N ALA A 78 9.37 6.72 26.59
CA ALA A 78 8.64 7.08 27.79
C ALA A 78 8.03 8.49 27.68
N GLU A 79 8.68 9.41 26.95
CA GLU A 79 8.13 10.73 26.65
C GLU A 79 6.98 10.68 25.64
N ILE A 80 7.10 9.89 24.56
CA ILE A 80 6.02 9.68 23.58
C ILE A 80 4.79 9.09 24.27
N GLU A 81 4.99 8.11 25.16
CA GLU A 81 3.88 7.48 25.88
C GLU A 81 3.14 8.43 26.80
N ARG A 82 3.75 9.54 27.25
CA ARG A 82 3.10 10.59 28.06
C ARG A 82 2.06 11.41 27.30
N ILE A 83 2.00 11.32 25.98
CA ILE A 83 0.91 11.91 25.17
C ILE A 83 -0.34 11.07 25.44
N HIS A 84 -1.34 11.59 26.16
CA HIS A 84 -2.51 10.80 26.60
C HIS A 84 -3.82 11.35 26.07
N ALA A 85 -3.97 12.68 25.98
CA ALA A 85 -5.21 13.33 25.58
C ALA A 85 -5.47 13.15 24.08
N GLU A 86 -4.42 13.17 23.25
CA GLU A 86 -4.51 12.98 21.80
C GLU A 86 -3.52 11.88 21.34
N PRO A 87 -3.81 10.59 21.59
CA PRO A 87 -2.87 9.48 21.33
C PRO A 87 -2.45 9.31 19.87
N THR A 88 -3.18 9.91 18.92
CA THR A 88 -2.81 9.94 17.49
C THR A 88 -1.54 10.75 17.24
N LEU A 89 -1.20 11.73 18.09
CA LEU A 89 0.05 12.49 18.02
C LEU A 89 1.30 11.66 18.33
N ARG A 90 1.14 10.37 18.67
CA ARG A 90 2.25 9.45 18.87
C ARG A 90 2.78 8.87 17.56
N VAL A 91 2.06 8.99 16.45
CA VAL A 91 2.44 8.42 15.15
C VAL A 91 3.77 9.00 14.67
N GLU A 92 3.85 10.32 14.48
CA GLU A 92 5.01 10.99 13.91
C GLU A 92 6.29 10.81 14.76
N PRO A 93 6.22 10.83 16.11
CA PRO A 93 7.37 10.51 16.94
C PRO A 93 7.83 9.06 16.85
N LEU A 94 6.89 8.10 16.74
CA LEU A 94 7.22 6.69 16.56
C LEU A 94 7.86 6.47 15.20
N ASP A 95 7.32 7.07 14.14
CA ASP A 95 7.87 6.98 12.78
C ASP A 95 9.28 7.59 12.71
N ALA A 96 9.52 8.71 13.39
CA ALA A 96 10.84 9.33 13.44
C ALA A 96 11.86 8.50 14.25
N LEU A 97 11.40 7.76 15.27
CA LEU A 97 12.27 6.95 16.13
C LEU A 97 12.51 5.55 15.55
N TRP A 98 11.59 5.02 14.75
CA TRP A 98 11.65 3.65 14.25
C TRP A 98 12.93 3.32 13.45
N PRO A 99 13.38 4.14 12.48
CA PRO A 99 14.62 3.90 11.75
C PRO A 99 15.86 3.80 12.65
N ARG A 100 15.81 4.39 13.85
CA ARG A 100 16.92 4.40 14.81
C ARG A 100 17.11 3.06 15.52
N VAL A 101 16.18 2.12 15.40
CA VAL A 101 16.37 0.76 15.94
C VAL A 101 17.58 0.09 15.30
N SER A 102 17.79 0.29 14.01
CA SER A 102 18.94 -0.27 13.29
C SER A 102 20.29 0.31 13.72
N ASP A 103 20.29 1.51 14.33
CA ASP A 103 21.51 2.16 14.87
C ASP A 103 21.97 1.51 16.19
N LEU A 104 21.11 0.74 16.86
CA LEU A 104 21.45 0.08 18.12
C LEU A 104 22.36 -1.13 17.90
N PRO A 105 23.18 -1.50 18.92
CA PRO A 105 23.84 -2.79 18.95
C PRO A 105 22.83 -3.93 18.75
N GLU A 106 23.17 -4.91 17.93
CA GLU A 106 22.26 -5.98 17.53
C GLU A 106 21.70 -6.77 18.73
N GLU A 107 22.45 -6.89 19.83
CA GLU A 107 21.98 -7.54 21.06
C GLU A 107 20.78 -6.81 21.70
N GLN A 108 20.58 -5.53 21.37
CA GLN A 108 19.53 -4.66 21.91
C GLN A 108 18.37 -4.48 20.94
N GLN A 109 18.58 -4.72 19.65
CA GLN A 109 17.59 -4.52 18.59
C GLN A 109 16.31 -5.34 18.82
N LEU A 110 16.41 -6.59 19.28
CA LEU A 110 15.23 -7.42 19.58
C LEU A 110 14.34 -6.80 20.65
N ALA A 111 14.94 -6.34 21.76
CA ALA A 111 14.19 -5.73 22.85
C ALA A 111 13.59 -4.37 22.45
N ALA A 112 14.33 -3.59 21.64
CA ALA A 112 13.84 -2.35 21.09
C ALA A 112 12.64 -2.58 20.14
N PHE A 113 12.75 -3.56 19.24
CA PHE A 113 11.65 -3.96 18.35
C PHE A 113 10.39 -4.31 19.13
N GLN A 114 10.49 -5.17 20.14
CA GLN A 114 9.33 -5.62 20.93
C GLN A 114 8.62 -4.45 21.61
N ARG A 115 9.40 -3.49 22.14
CA ARG A 115 8.84 -2.28 22.76
C ARG A 115 8.17 -1.35 21.75
N PHE A 116 8.80 -1.13 20.59
CA PHE A 116 8.18 -0.40 19.48
C PHE A 116 6.85 -1.04 19.10
N PHE A 117 6.84 -2.36 18.97
CA PHE A 117 5.69 -3.10 18.48
C PHE A 117 4.51 -2.96 19.45
N GLU A 118 4.77 -3.05 20.74
CA GLU A 118 3.76 -2.82 21.78
C GLU A 118 3.27 -1.37 21.82
N ALA A 119 4.18 -0.38 21.68
CA ALA A 119 3.83 1.03 21.66
C ALA A 119 2.97 1.40 20.44
N ALA A 120 3.34 0.90 19.26
CA ALA A 120 2.58 1.04 18.03
C ALA A 120 1.16 0.48 18.19
N GLY A 121 1.00 -0.69 18.82
CA GLY A 121 -0.30 -1.29 19.10
C GLY A 121 -1.21 -0.46 20.01
N ARG A 122 -0.65 0.51 20.76
CA ARG A 122 -1.40 1.45 21.61
C ARG A 122 -1.84 2.73 20.89
N VAL A 123 -1.51 2.89 19.60
CA VAL A 123 -1.95 4.03 18.78
C VAL A 123 -3.34 3.73 18.19
N PRO A 124 -4.38 4.52 18.50
CA PRO A 124 -5.72 4.30 17.97
C PRO A 124 -5.73 4.43 16.45
N ARG A 125 -6.47 3.58 15.73
CA ARG A 125 -6.63 3.58 14.25
C ARG A 125 -5.37 3.24 13.45
N GLN A 126 -4.24 3.93 13.66
CA GLN A 126 -3.01 3.70 12.90
C GLN A 126 -2.16 2.55 13.45
N GLY A 127 -2.33 2.17 14.72
CA GLY A 127 -1.44 1.20 15.37
C GLY A 127 -1.35 -0.16 14.71
N LEU A 128 -2.45 -0.65 14.12
CA LEU A 128 -2.45 -1.91 13.37
C LEU A 128 -1.57 -1.82 12.11
N GLN A 129 -1.66 -0.71 11.37
CA GLN A 129 -0.88 -0.53 10.14
C GLN A 129 0.62 -0.42 10.48
N ILE A 130 0.98 0.37 11.49
CA ILE A 130 2.36 0.49 11.97
C ILE A 130 2.91 -0.90 12.36
N GLN A 131 2.12 -1.71 13.08
CA GLN A 131 2.52 -3.08 13.42
C GLN A 131 2.70 -3.99 12.18
N LYS A 132 1.84 -3.86 11.16
CA LYS A 132 2.00 -4.61 9.90
C LYS A 132 3.30 -4.24 9.19
N ASP A 133 3.59 -2.94 9.08
CA ASP A 133 4.80 -2.43 8.43
C ASP A 133 6.06 -2.87 9.20
N MET A 134 6.01 -2.82 10.53
CA MET A 134 7.07 -3.36 11.39
C MET A 134 7.31 -4.86 11.16
N ILE A 135 6.26 -5.67 11.04
CA ILE A 135 6.41 -7.11 10.77
C ILE A 135 7.10 -7.31 9.41
N GLN A 136 6.67 -6.59 8.38
CA GLN A 136 7.27 -6.69 7.04
C GLN A 136 8.74 -6.27 7.04
N SER A 137 9.12 -5.31 7.88
CA SER A 137 10.50 -4.85 8.02
C SER A 137 11.45 -5.83 8.73
N ILE A 138 10.95 -6.94 9.29
CA ILE A 138 11.79 -7.95 9.97
C ILE A 138 12.94 -8.42 9.07
N LEU A 139 12.72 -8.46 7.76
CA LEU A 139 13.71 -8.85 6.76
C LEU A 139 14.89 -7.87 6.63
N ASN A 140 14.75 -6.64 7.13
CA ASN A 140 15.81 -5.64 7.13
C ASN A 140 16.76 -5.79 8.34
N PHE A 141 16.43 -6.66 9.29
CA PHE A 141 17.27 -6.96 10.45
C PHE A 141 18.32 -8.04 10.10
N PRO A 142 19.45 -8.09 10.82
CA PRO A 142 20.44 -9.15 10.69
C PRO A 142 19.82 -10.56 10.79
N ASP A 143 20.32 -11.51 10.00
CA ASP A 143 19.78 -12.88 9.89
C ASP A 143 19.58 -13.58 11.24
N ARG A 144 20.49 -13.32 12.21
CA ARG A 144 20.40 -13.89 13.57
C ARG A 144 19.17 -13.41 14.36
N LEU A 145 18.61 -12.25 14.02
CA LEU A 145 17.44 -11.65 14.67
C LEU A 145 16.13 -11.96 13.93
N GLN A 146 16.16 -12.25 12.63
CA GLN A 146 14.96 -12.47 11.82
C GLN A 146 14.07 -13.58 12.39
N ARG A 147 14.64 -14.73 12.79
CA ARG A 147 13.85 -15.84 13.37
C ARG A 147 13.22 -15.47 14.73
N PRO A 148 13.96 -14.97 15.73
CA PRO A 148 13.36 -14.49 16.98
C PRO A 148 12.26 -13.44 16.78
N LEU A 149 12.45 -12.52 15.84
CA LEU A 149 11.45 -11.50 15.51
C LEU A 149 10.21 -12.09 14.84
N TYR A 150 10.39 -13.03 13.91
CA TYR A 150 9.28 -13.79 13.31
C TYR A 150 8.48 -14.54 14.37
N GLU A 151 9.14 -15.27 15.28
CA GLU A 151 8.49 -16.01 16.36
C GLU A 151 7.71 -15.08 17.29
N PHE A 152 8.27 -13.90 17.60
CA PHE A 152 7.57 -12.87 18.36
C PHE A 152 6.32 -12.36 17.62
N ALA A 153 6.44 -11.99 16.34
CA ALA A 153 5.34 -11.49 15.53
C ALA A 153 4.23 -12.55 15.38
N TYR A 154 4.61 -13.81 15.18
CA TYR A 154 3.70 -14.95 15.10
C TYR A 154 2.93 -15.12 16.41
N ALA A 155 3.63 -15.20 17.55
CA ALA A 155 2.99 -15.34 18.86
C ALA A 155 2.09 -14.14 19.20
N ASN A 156 2.45 -12.93 18.75
CA ASN A 156 1.58 -11.77 18.91
C ASN A 156 0.30 -11.93 18.08
N ALA A 157 0.42 -12.30 16.80
CA ALA A 157 -0.71 -12.53 15.91
C ALA A 157 -1.70 -13.58 16.45
N GLU A 158 -1.21 -14.63 17.12
CA GLU A 158 -2.05 -15.64 17.79
C GLU A 158 -2.86 -15.10 18.96
N ARG A 159 -2.32 -14.13 19.70
CA ARG A 159 -2.96 -13.57 20.88
C ARG A 159 -3.96 -12.46 20.54
N ARG A 160 -3.98 -11.97 19.30
CA ARG A 160 -4.86 -10.87 18.90
C ARG A 160 -6.32 -11.31 18.94
N SER A 161 -7.17 -10.43 19.47
CA SER A 161 -8.61 -10.56 19.34
C SER A 161 -9.08 -10.10 17.96
N ARG A 162 -10.29 -10.50 17.55
CA ARG A 162 -10.90 -10.07 16.29
C ARG A 162 -11.07 -8.55 16.19
N GLU A 163 -11.31 -7.87 17.31
CA GLU A 163 -11.53 -6.42 17.39
C GLU A 163 -10.26 -5.60 17.08
N GLN A 164 -9.08 -6.23 17.24
CA GLN A 164 -7.79 -5.57 17.03
C GLN A 164 -7.29 -5.67 15.57
N GLY A 165 -8.06 -6.31 14.69
CA GLY A 165 -7.68 -6.62 13.32
C GLY A 165 -6.55 -7.65 13.21
N SER A 166 -6.39 -8.17 12.00
CA SER A 166 -5.45 -9.26 11.68
C SER A 166 -4.09 -8.72 11.24
N THR A 167 -3.01 -9.30 11.79
CA THR A 167 -1.63 -9.14 11.31
C THR A 167 -1.14 -10.35 10.50
N TRP A 168 -2.00 -11.36 10.29
CA TRP A 168 -1.60 -12.63 9.68
C TRP A 168 -1.06 -12.49 8.26
N ALA A 169 -1.59 -11.56 7.47
CA ALA A 169 -1.08 -11.27 6.14
C ALA A 169 0.39 -10.78 6.18
N ALA A 170 0.70 -9.84 7.08
CA ALA A 170 2.06 -9.35 7.27
C ALA A 170 3.01 -10.43 7.82
N VAL A 171 2.52 -11.32 8.70
CA VAL A 171 3.33 -12.46 9.16
C VAL A 171 3.58 -13.45 8.03
N ALA A 172 2.57 -13.73 7.20
CA ALA A 172 2.68 -14.63 6.05
C ALA A 172 3.66 -14.09 5.00
N SER A 173 3.71 -12.77 4.76
CA SER A 173 4.61 -12.18 3.76
C SER A 173 6.09 -12.47 4.03
N LEU A 174 6.46 -12.77 5.28
CA LEU A 174 7.82 -13.17 5.65
C LEU A 174 8.24 -14.53 5.10
N LEU A 175 7.29 -15.37 4.65
CA LEU A 175 7.61 -16.63 3.96
C LEU A 175 8.32 -16.41 2.63
N ARG A 176 8.18 -15.23 1.99
CA ARG A 176 8.83 -14.94 0.69
C ARG A 176 10.35 -15.11 0.72
N CYS A 177 10.95 -14.98 1.90
CA CYS A 177 12.39 -15.04 2.09
C CYS A 177 12.85 -16.42 2.57
N SER A 178 14.13 -16.75 2.29
CA SER A 178 14.78 -18.04 2.51
C SER A 178 14.91 -18.49 3.98
N LEU A 179 14.01 -18.08 4.86
CA LEU A 179 13.93 -18.47 6.27
C LEU A 179 13.63 -19.97 6.45
N THR A 180 13.16 -20.64 5.40
CA THR A 180 12.61 -22.00 5.46
C THR A 180 13.04 -22.87 4.28
N SER A 181 13.32 -24.15 4.55
CA SER A 181 13.44 -25.18 3.50
C SER A 181 12.13 -25.33 2.72
N ALA A 182 12.17 -25.96 1.53
CA ALA A 182 10.96 -26.16 0.71
C ALA A 182 9.83 -26.91 1.45
N SER A 183 10.16 -27.93 2.24
CA SER A 183 9.18 -28.67 3.06
C SER A 183 8.56 -27.81 4.17
N ARG A 184 9.37 -26.96 4.80
CA ARG A 184 8.91 -26.05 5.84
C ARG A 184 8.06 -24.92 5.25
N TYR A 185 8.42 -24.42 4.08
CA TYR A 185 7.66 -23.40 3.35
C TYR A 185 6.22 -23.85 3.10
N GLU A 186 6.04 -25.06 2.54
CA GLU A 186 4.71 -25.60 2.27
C GLU A 186 3.91 -25.83 3.56
N SER A 187 4.55 -26.35 4.61
CA SER A 187 3.88 -26.59 5.90
C SER A 187 3.37 -25.27 6.52
N GLU A 188 4.18 -24.21 6.47
CA GLU A 188 3.77 -22.89 6.95
C GLU A 188 2.67 -22.28 6.07
N TYR A 189 2.77 -22.42 4.74
CA TYR A 189 1.74 -22.00 3.79
C TYR A 189 0.38 -22.64 4.10
N GLN A 190 0.36 -23.96 4.33
CA GLN A 190 -0.82 -24.70 4.76
C GLN A 190 -1.34 -24.21 6.11
N ALA A 191 -0.45 -23.93 7.07
CA ALA A 191 -0.83 -23.39 8.37
C ALA A 191 -1.53 -22.04 8.24
N PHE A 192 -1.05 -21.14 7.37
CA PHE A 192 -1.73 -19.86 7.09
C PHE A 192 -3.07 -20.06 6.38
N LEU A 193 -3.17 -20.97 5.40
CA LEU A 193 -4.46 -21.34 4.80
C LEU A 193 -5.47 -21.81 5.85
N GLY A 194 -5.02 -22.63 6.81
CA GLY A 194 -5.84 -23.14 7.91
C GLY A 194 -6.37 -22.05 8.86
N ARG A 195 -5.80 -20.84 8.83
CA ARG A 195 -6.23 -19.71 9.67
C ARG A 195 -7.40 -18.92 9.06
N LEU A 196 -7.62 -18.99 7.74
CA LEU A 196 -8.68 -18.24 7.05
C LEU A 196 -10.07 -18.32 7.73
N PRO A 197 -10.58 -19.50 8.17
CA PRO A 197 -11.89 -19.58 8.80
C PRO A 197 -12.03 -18.78 10.12
N MET A 198 -10.92 -18.46 10.78
CA MET A 198 -10.93 -17.80 12.10
C MET A 198 -10.92 -16.27 11.99
N LEU A 199 -10.55 -15.74 10.84
CA LEU A 199 -10.40 -14.31 10.58
C LEU A 199 -11.74 -13.65 10.23
N ASP A 200 -11.81 -12.34 10.46
CA ASP A 200 -12.87 -11.49 9.93
C ASP A 200 -12.71 -11.27 8.41
N VAL A 201 -13.70 -10.65 7.77
CA VAL A 201 -13.73 -10.50 6.30
C VAL A 201 -12.50 -9.74 5.79
N ALA A 202 -12.13 -8.64 6.44
CA ALA A 202 -10.96 -7.85 6.06
C ALA A 202 -9.67 -8.67 6.23
N GLY A 203 -9.50 -9.37 7.36
CA GLY A 203 -8.34 -10.23 7.59
C GLY A 203 -8.26 -11.42 6.62
N GLN A 204 -9.41 -11.98 6.20
CA GLN A 204 -9.45 -13.00 5.15
C GLN A 204 -9.01 -12.44 3.81
N ALA A 205 -9.50 -11.26 3.42
CA ALA A 205 -9.13 -10.61 2.16
C ALA A 205 -7.62 -10.31 2.10
N ASP A 206 -7.07 -9.68 3.15
CA ASP A 206 -5.64 -9.38 3.25
C ASP A 206 -4.79 -10.65 3.16
N LEU A 207 -5.15 -11.70 3.91
CA LEU A 207 -4.40 -12.95 3.93
C LEU A 207 -4.49 -13.68 2.58
N LEU A 208 -5.64 -13.63 1.89
CA LEU A 208 -5.80 -14.24 0.57
C LEU A 208 -4.91 -13.60 -0.49
N VAL A 209 -4.78 -12.27 -0.48
CA VAL A 209 -3.83 -11.56 -1.36
C VAL A 209 -2.41 -12.05 -1.10
N GLU A 210 -2.00 -12.12 0.16
CA GLU A 210 -0.65 -12.57 0.51
C GLU A 210 -0.40 -14.03 0.14
N LEU A 211 -1.36 -14.93 0.41
CA LEU A 211 -1.23 -16.34 0.04
C LEU A 211 -1.23 -16.56 -1.48
N ALA A 212 -1.95 -15.73 -2.25
CA ALA A 212 -1.86 -15.76 -3.70
C ALA A 212 -0.46 -15.34 -4.16
N MET A 213 0.10 -14.27 -3.60
CA MET A 213 1.44 -13.80 -3.95
C MET A 213 2.55 -14.81 -3.58
N LEU A 214 2.35 -15.58 -2.51
CA LEU A 214 3.26 -16.63 -2.05
C LEU A 214 3.19 -17.90 -2.92
N LEU A 215 2.10 -18.14 -3.65
CA LEU A 215 1.86 -19.38 -4.38
C LEU A 215 3.04 -19.85 -5.28
N PRO A 216 3.75 -18.97 -6.02
CA PRO A 216 4.92 -19.39 -6.82
C PRO A 216 6.03 -20.06 -6.01
N GLY A 217 6.14 -19.80 -4.70
CA GLY A 217 7.12 -20.42 -3.81
C GLY A 217 6.97 -21.93 -3.67
N ILE A 218 5.75 -22.46 -3.88
CA ILE A 218 5.44 -23.90 -3.86
C ILE A 218 6.18 -24.66 -4.97
N ARG A 219 6.59 -23.98 -6.05
CA ARG A 219 7.35 -24.59 -7.17
C ARG A 219 8.70 -25.19 -6.75
N ARG A 220 9.21 -24.83 -5.57
CA ARG A 220 10.48 -25.34 -5.04
C ARG A 220 10.36 -26.75 -4.43
N GLY A 221 9.15 -27.26 -4.26
CA GLY A 221 8.88 -28.55 -3.61
C GLY A 221 8.63 -29.70 -4.59
N GLU A 222 8.59 -30.92 -4.05
CA GLU A 222 8.16 -32.11 -4.79
C GLU A 222 6.69 -32.01 -5.20
N HIS A 223 6.35 -32.53 -6.38
CA HIS A 223 4.99 -32.50 -6.95
C HIS A 223 4.42 -31.07 -7.09
N ALA A 224 5.29 -30.10 -7.37
CA ALA A 224 5.00 -28.68 -7.49
C ALA A 224 3.74 -28.37 -8.31
N ASP A 225 3.61 -28.92 -9.51
CA ASP A 225 2.50 -28.58 -10.42
C ASP A 225 1.14 -28.99 -9.84
N ALA A 226 1.02 -30.22 -9.33
CA ALA A 226 -0.21 -30.71 -8.73
C ALA A 226 -0.61 -29.87 -7.51
N LYS A 227 0.36 -29.51 -6.66
CA LYS A 227 0.13 -28.69 -5.46
C LYS A 227 -0.27 -27.27 -5.81
N ILE A 228 0.35 -26.66 -6.81
CA ILE A 228 0.00 -25.30 -7.23
C ILE A 228 -1.42 -25.26 -7.78
N ILE A 229 -1.81 -26.23 -8.59
CA ILE A 229 -3.20 -26.35 -9.08
C ILE A 229 -4.17 -26.46 -7.90
N GLU A 230 -3.87 -27.30 -6.91
CA GLU A 230 -4.69 -27.49 -5.72
C GLU A 230 -4.83 -26.20 -4.88
N TYR A 231 -3.70 -25.57 -4.54
CA TYR A 231 -3.70 -24.35 -3.74
C TYR A 231 -4.33 -23.18 -4.49
N TYR A 232 -4.07 -23.01 -5.80
CA TYR A 232 -4.70 -21.98 -6.61
C TYR A 232 -6.23 -22.12 -6.56
N ARG A 233 -6.75 -23.32 -6.79
CA ARG A 233 -8.18 -23.61 -6.73
C ARG A 233 -8.74 -23.36 -5.33
N THR A 234 -8.00 -23.73 -4.29
CA THR A 234 -8.38 -23.50 -2.89
C THR A 234 -8.50 -22.00 -2.60
N LEU A 235 -7.52 -21.20 -3.01
CA LEU A 235 -7.56 -19.74 -2.86
C LEU A 235 -8.74 -19.13 -3.63
N GLN A 236 -8.96 -19.56 -4.88
CA GLN A 236 -10.08 -19.09 -5.68
C GLN A 236 -11.44 -19.40 -5.04
N GLN A 237 -11.60 -20.60 -4.46
CA GLN A 237 -12.81 -20.95 -3.69
C GLN A 237 -13.00 -20.06 -2.46
N TRP A 238 -11.92 -19.70 -1.77
CA TRP A 238 -11.98 -18.76 -0.65
C TRP A 238 -12.35 -17.35 -1.09
N VAL A 239 -11.79 -16.86 -2.20
CA VAL A 239 -12.17 -15.58 -2.81
C VAL A 239 -13.66 -15.55 -3.15
N GLN A 240 -14.22 -16.64 -3.68
CA GLN A 240 -15.66 -16.74 -3.96
C GLN A 240 -16.54 -16.69 -2.70
N ARG A 241 -16.01 -17.04 -1.52
CA ARG A 241 -16.74 -16.98 -0.24
C ARG A 241 -16.74 -15.60 0.39
N LEU A 242 -15.79 -14.74 0.04
CA LEU A 242 -15.77 -13.34 0.53
C LEU A 242 -16.99 -12.56 0.02
N PRO A 243 -17.46 -11.51 0.72
CA PRO A 243 -18.36 -10.53 0.15
C PRO A 243 -17.73 -9.85 -1.07
N ALA A 244 -18.54 -9.53 -2.09
CA ALA A 244 -18.05 -8.96 -3.35
C ALA A 244 -17.24 -7.67 -3.18
N SER A 245 -17.52 -6.89 -2.13
CA SER A 245 -16.81 -5.65 -1.78
C SER A 245 -15.39 -5.85 -1.23
N HIS A 246 -14.91 -7.09 -1.10
CA HIS A 246 -13.56 -7.41 -0.60
C HIS A 246 -12.80 -8.37 -1.53
N ARG A 247 -13.31 -8.63 -2.73
CA ARG A 247 -12.74 -9.64 -3.65
C ARG A 247 -11.71 -9.07 -4.62
N GLY A 248 -11.73 -7.75 -4.89
CA GLY A 248 -10.99 -7.13 -5.99
C GLY A 248 -9.49 -7.46 -5.96
N ALA A 249 -8.83 -7.13 -4.85
CA ALA A 249 -7.39 -7.34 -4.68
C ALA A 249 -6.98 -8.83 -4.77
N ALA A 250 -7.78 -9.74 -4.17
CA ALA A 250 -7.45 -11.16 -4.19
C ALA A 250 -7.63 -11.77 -5.61
N ILE A 251 -8.64 -11.32 -6.36
CA ILE A 251 -8.81 -11.68 -7.78
C ILE A 251 -7.63 -11.17 -8.61
N GLY A 252 -7.27 -9.90 -8.45
CA GLY A 252 -6.12 -9.30 -9.13
C GLY A 252 -4.84 -10.06 -8.84
N MET A 253 -4.58 -10.39 -7.57
CA MET A 253 -3.37 -11.13 -7.20
C MET A 253 -3.36 -12.56 -7.75
N LEU A 254 -4.50 -13.26 -7.78
CA LEU A 254 -4.61 -14.57 -8.43
C LEU A 254 -4.36 -14.48 -9.95
N ALA A 255 -4.78 -13.39 -10.60
CA ALA A 255 -4.45 -13.13 -11.99
C ALA A 255 -2.94 -12.92 -12.18
N ASN A 256 -2.33 -12.10 -11.33
CA ASN A 256 -0.89 -11.81 -11.35
C ASN A 256 -0.04 -13.10 -11.29
N VAL A 257 -0.46 -14.08 -10.48
CA VAL A 257 0.29 -15.34 -10.31
C VAL A 257 -0.18 -16.48 -11.22
N ILE A 258 -1.08 -16.24 -12.17
CA ILE A 258 -1.64 -17.31 -13.01
C ILE A 258 -0.58 -18.02 -13.89
N TRP A 259 0.52 -17.33 -14.20
CA TRP A 259 1.69 -17.92 -14.88
C TRP A 259 2.34 -19.06 -14.07
N ALA A 260 2.07 -19.12 -12.76
CA ALA A 260 2.51 -20.18 -11.86
C ALA A 260 1.80 -21.52 -12.13
N LEU A 261 0.68 -21.53 -12.85
CA LEU A 261 0.00 -22.75 -13.26
C LEU A 261 0.65 -23.39 -14.51
N PRO A 262 0.52 -24.72 -14.68
CA PRO A 262 0.78 -25.38 -15.96
C PRO A 262 -0.07 -24.78 -17.08
N VAL A 263 0.47 -24.77 -18.30
CA VAL A 263 -0.08 -24.03 -19.45
C VAL A 263 -1.54 -24.42 -19.74
N GLU A 264 -1.84 -25.70 -19.66
CA GLU A 264 -3.14 -26.32 -19.90
C GLU A 264 -4.23 -25.85 -18.92
N HIS A 265 -3.87 -25.31 -17.75
CA HIS A 265 -4.80 -24.86 -16.73
C HIS A 265 -5.07 -23.35 -16.78
N ARG A 266 -4.20 -22.56 -17.43
CA ARG A 266 -4.25 -21.08 -17.37
C ARG A 266 -5.53 -20.51 -17.98
N ALA A 267 -5.94 -20.97 -19.15
CA ALA A 267 -7.11 -20.43 -19.84
C ALA A 267 -8.41 -20.63 -19.04
N VAL A 268 -8.59 -21.81 -18.42
CA VAL A 268 -9.77 -22.10 -17.60
C VAL A 268 -9.82 -21.19 -16.38
N HIS A 269 -8.71 -21.08 -15.64
CA HIS A 269 -8.65 -20.24 -14.44
C HIS A 269 -8.77 -18.74 -14.79
N TYR A 270 -8.23 -18.31 -15.93
CA TYR A 270 -8.39 -16.94 -16.40
C TYR A 270 -9.85 -16.59 -16.66
N ALA A 271 -10.57 -17.45 -17.39
CA ALA A 271 -11.98 -17.24 -17.69
C ALA A 271 -12.83 -17.18 -16.40
N GLU A 272 -12.48 -17.96 -15.38
CA GLU A 272 -13.11 -17.90 -14.06
C GLU A 272 -12.83 -16.58 -13.34
N LEU A 273 -11.58 -16.11 -13.31
CA LEU A 273 -11.23 -14.81 -12.74
C LEU A 273 -11.90 -13.64 -13.47
N ARG A 274 -11.97 -13.68 -14.80
CA ARG A 274 -12.72 -12.72 -15.62
C ARG A 274 -14.19 -12.71 -15.20
N HIS A 275 -14.81 -13.87 -15.08
CA HIS A 275 -16.22 -13.96 -14.66
C HIS A 275 -16.44 -13.36 -13.27
N LEU A 276 -15.56 -13.64 -12.31
CA LEU A 276 -15.62 -13.04 -10.98
C LEU A 276 -15.45 -11.51 -11.04
N THR A 277 -14.52 -11.02 -11.85
CA THR A 277 -14.25 -9.59 -12.03
C THR A 277 -15.46 -8.85 -12.57
N LEU A 278 -16.14 -9.40 -13.58
CA LEU A 278 -17.35 -8.79 -14.16
C LEU A 278 -18.49 -8.64 -13.13
N SER A 279 -18.51 -9.49 -12.10
CA SER A 279 -19.51 -9.46 -11.01
C SER A 279 -19.15 -8.51 -9.86
N LEU A 280 -17.96 -7.89 -9.87
CA LEU A 280 -17.53 -7.00 -8.80
C LEU A 280 -18.31 -5.68 -8.80
N PRO A 281 -18.50 -5.07 -7.62
CA PRO A 281 -18.91 -3.67 -7.54
C PRO A 281 -17.80 -2.76 -8.05
N ASP A 282 -18.16 -1.59 -8.58
CA ASP A 282 -17.21 -0.73 -9.31
C ASP A 282 -16.00 -0.31 -8.45
N HIS A 283 -16.21 -0.01 -7.15
CA HIS A 283 -15.11 0.32 -6.21
C HIS A 283 -14.10 -0.81 -5.96
N GLN A 284 -14.31 -2.02 -6.49
CA GLN A 284 -13.36 -3.15 -6.44
C GLN A 284 -12.72 -3.47 -7.79
N LEU A 285 -13.18 -2.85 -8.89
CA LEU A 285 -12.69 -3.16 -10.22
C LEU A 285 -11.22 -2.78 -10.41
N GLY A 286 -10.80 -1.62 -9.87
CA GLY A 286 -9.41 -1.17 -9.96
C GLY A 286 -8.41 -2.22 -9.49
N ASP A 287 -8.63 -2.80 -8.31
CA ASP A 287 -7.72 -3.81 -7.73
C ASP A 287 -7.63 -5.10 -8.55
N ALA A 288 -8.76 -5.55 -9.11
CA ALA A 288 -8.78 -6.74 -9.97
C ALA A 288 -8.12 -6.46 -11.33
N LEU A 289 -8.46 -5.32 -11.93
CA LEU A 289 -7.95 -4.90 -13.23
C LEU A 289 -6.50 -4.41 -13.20
N ARG A 290 -5.90 -4.20 -12.02
CA ARG A 290 -4.46 -3.92 -11.88
C ARG A 290 -3.57 -5.02 -12.48
N TYR A 291 -4.05 -6.26 -12.49
CA TYR A 291 -3.26 -7.42 -12.94
C TYR A 291 -3.97 -8.36 -13.91
N LEU A 292 -5.31 -8.30 -13.99
CA LEU A 292 -6.07 -9.18 -14.86
C LEU A 292 -5.80 -8.98 -16.37
N PRO A 293 -5.59 -7.75 -16.89
CA PRO A 293 -5.18 -7.57 -18.26
C PRO A 293 -3.76 -8.10 -18.52
N SER A 294 -2.82 -7.89 -17.59
CA SER A 294 -1.46 -8.45 -17.68
C SER A 294 -1.45 -9.97 -17.78
N ALA A 295 -2.42 -10.65 -17.17
CA ALA A 295 -2.57 -12.10 -17.26
C ALA A 295 -2.96 -12.62 -18.66
N LEU A 296 -3.39 -11.77 -19.60
CA LEU A 296 -3.60 -12.17 -21.01
C LEU A 296 -2.33 -12.70 -21.66
N ALA A 297 -1.18 -12.14 -21.28
CA ALA A 297 0.15 -12.49 -21.78
C ALA A 297 0.51 -13.97 -21.66
N VAL A 298 -0.15 -14.71 -20.77
CA VAL A 298 0.19 -16.12 -20.49
C VAL A 298 -0.83 -17.11 -21.03
N LEU A 299 -1.82 -16.61 -21.78
CA LEU A 299 -2.82 -17.39 -22.50
C LEU A 299 -2.33 -17.75 -23.91
N PRO A 300 -2.91 -18.80 -24.54
CA PRO A 300 -2.72 -19.08 -25.96
C PRO A 300 -3.04 -17.84 -26.82
N ILE A 301 -2.19 -17.56 -27.81
CA ILE A 301 -2.25 -16.34 -28.63
C ILE A 301 -3.62 -16.19 -29.30
N GLU A 302 -4.22 -17.30 -29.69
CA GLU A 302 -5.52 -17.37 -30.38
C GLU A 302 -6.68 -16.90 -29.47
N GLN A 303 -6.49 -16.91 -28.15
CA GLN A 303 -7.52 -16.54 -27.17
C GLN A 303 -7.36 -15.11 -26.67
N GLN A 304 -6.15 -14.52 -26.73
CA GLN A 304 -5.84 -13.23 -26.10
C GLN A 304 -6.77 -12.10 -26.55
N ALA A 305 -7.01 -11.97 -27.86
CA ALA A 305 -7.87 -10.93 -28.41
C ALA A 305 -9.34 -11.08 -27.98
N HIS A 306 -9.82 -12.32 -27.95
CA HIS A 306 -11.18 -12.62 -27.51
C HIS A 306 -11.35 -12.33 -26.02
N GLU A 307 -10.40 -12.77 -25.19
CA GLU A 307 -10.41 -12.55 -23.75
C GLU A 307 -10.34 -11.06 -23.38
N LEU A 308 -9.53 -10.27 -24.10
CA LEU A 308 -9.51 -8.81 -23.95
C LEU A 308 -10.89 -8.20 -24.26
N SER A 309 -11.54 -8.61 -25.35
CA SER A 309 -12.86 -8.07 -25.72
C SER A 309 -13.93 -8.33 -24.66
N LEU A 310 -13.80 -9.42 -23.91
CA LEU A 310 -14.72 -9.78 -22.82
C LEU A 310 -14.44 -9.02 -21.52
N LEU A 311 -13.27 -8.38 -21.40
CA LEU A 311 -12.91 -7.51 -20.29
C LEU A 311 -13.29 -6.04 -20.49
N GLU A 312 -13.47 -5.59 -21.73
CA GLU A 312 -13.82 -4.19 -22.05
C GLU A 312 -14.98 -3.64 -21.19
N PRO A 313 -16.08 -4.38 -20.94
CA PRO A 313 -17.15 -3.87 -20.07
C PRO A 313 -16.72 -3.57 -18.63
N ALA A 314 -15.75 -4.30 -18.08
CA ALA A 314 -15.20 -4.03 -16.76
C ALA A 314 -14.28 -2.79 -16.77
N ILE A 315 -13.49 -2.64 -17.83
CA ILE A 315 -12.57 -1.50 -18.01
C ILE A 315 -13.38 -0.19 -18.13
N GLU A 316 -14.47 -0.21 -18.89
CA GLU A 316 -15.36 0.96 -19.06
C GLU A 316 -16.09 1.38 -17.77
N ARG A 317 -16.25 0.46 -16.83
CA ARG A 317 -16.87 0.71 -15.52
C ARG A 317 -15.90 1.24 -14.46
N ALA A 318 -14.60 1.31 -14.75
CA ALA A 318 -13.60 1.77 -13.79
C ALA A 318 -13.87 3.22 -13.36
N LEU A 319 -13.90 3.44 -12.04
CA LEU A 319 -14.13 4.76 -11.46
C LEU A 319 -12.89 5.65 -11.65
N SER A 320 -13.08 6.97 -11.56
CA SER A 320 -12.00 7.94 -11.77
C SER A 320 -10.81 7.69 -10.86
N GLU A 321 -11.06 7.35 -9.59
CA GLU A 321 -10.05 7.10 -8.56
C GLU A 321 -9.25 5.81 -8.81
N GLN A 322 -9.70 4.95 -9.74
CA GLN A 322 -9.08 3.67 -10.06
C GLN A 322 -8.34 3.67 -11.41
N ARG A 323 -8.53 4.71 -12.23
CA ARG A 323 -8.03 4.76 -13.62
C ARG A 323 -6.53 4.53 -13.72
N ILE A 324 -5.76 5.05 -12.76
CA ILE A 324 -4.31 4.84 -12.66
C ILE A 324 -3.98 3.36 -12.53
N LEU A 325 -4.61 2.67 -11.57
CA LEU A 325 -4.39 1.23 -11.34
C LEU A 325 -4.78 0.40 -12.56
N VAL A 326 -5.89 0.72 -13.21
CA VAL A 326 -6.34 0.02 -14.41
C VAL A 326 -5.41 0.30 -15.59
N ALA A 327 -4.98 1.54 -15.78
CA ALA A 327 -4.05 1.93 -16.82
C ALA A 327 -2.72 1.17 -16.68
N LEU A 328 -2.14 1.14 -15.47
CA LEU A 328 -0.95 0.35 -15.19
C LEU A 328 -1.16 -1.13 -15.57
N GLY A 329 -2.27 -1.74 -15.15
CA GLY A 329 -2.56 -3.13 -15.49
C GLY A 329 -2.69 -3.41 -17.00
N LEU A 330 -3.18 -2.45 -17.78
CA LEU A 330 -3.24 -2.58 -19.25
C LEU A 330 -1.84 -2.45 -19.87
N LEU A 331 -1.06 -1.46 -19.43
CA LEU A 331 0.25 -1.16 -19.98
C LEU A 331 1.28 -2.25 -19.63
N GLU A 332 1.27 -2.79 -18.42
CA GLU A 332 2.14 -3.90 -18.04
C GLU A 332 1.91 -5.17 -18.88
N GLY A 333 0.68 -5.37 -19.36
CA GLY A 333 0.31 -6.53 -20.17
C GLY A 333 0.92 -6.54 -21.57
N THR A 334 1.47 -5.42 -22.06
CA THR A 334 1.83 -5.27 -23.48
C THR A 334 3.06 -6.09 -23.89
N VAL A 335 4.01 -6.33 -22.97
CA VAL A 335 5.34 -6.91 -23.25
C VAL A 335 5.31 -8.27 -23.97
N LYS A 336 4.29 -9.08 -23.71
CA LYS A 336 4.19 -10.47 -24.22
C LYS A 336 3.02 -10.68 -25.17
N LEU A 337 2.36 -9.60 -25.59
CA LEU A 337 1.26 -9.67 -26.54
C LEU A 337 1.79 -9.43 -27.96
N ASN A 338 0.98 -9.82 -28.96
CA ASN A 338 1.26 -9.44 -30.34
C ASN A 338 1.14 -7.92 -30.52
N GLU A 339 1.72 -7.40 -31.60
CA GLU A 339 1.78 -5.96 -31.86
C GLU A 339 0.40 -5.29 -31.87
N ALA A 340 -0.61 -5.91 -32.47
CA ALA A 340 -1.95 -5.34 -32.57
C ALA A 340 -2.61 -5.18 -31.18
N LEU A 341 -2.52 -6.21 -30.34
CA LEU A 341 -3.06 -6.19 -28.98
C LEU A 341 -2.26 -5.26 -28.07
N SER A 342 -0.94 -5.26 -28.19
CA SER A 342 -0.06 -4.33 -27.48
C SER A 342 -0.47 -2.88 -27.77
N SER A 343 -0.61 -2.51 -29.05
CA SER A 343 -1.07 -1.17 -29.46
C SER A 343 -2.48 -0.85 -28.94
N GLN A 344 -3.39 -1.82 -28.93
CA GLN A 344 -4.73 -1.63 -28.36
C GLN A 344 -4.68 -1.33 -26.86
N LEU A 345 -3.89 -2.08 -26.09
CA LEU A 345 -3.75 -1.86 -24.65
C LEU A 345 -3.10 -0.52 -24.33
N TRP A 346 -2.08 -0.10 -25.09
CA TRP A 346 -1.48 1.23 -24.97
C TRP A 346 -2.50 2.34 -25.17
N GLN A 347 -3.30 2.26 -26.24
CA GLN A 347 -4.34 3.25 -26.51
C GLN A 347 -5.41 3.27 -25.42
N ARG A 348 -5.84 2.10 -24.91
CA ARG A 348 -6.85 1.99 -23.86
C ARG A 348 -6.33 2.51 -22.52
N GLY A 349 -5.12 2.12 -22.12
CA GLY A 349 -4.46 2.56 -20.89
C GLY A 349 -4.33 4.08 -20.86
N LEU A 350 -3.80 4.69 -21.93
CA LEU A 350 -3.66 6.14 -22.01
C LEU A 350 -5.01 6.88 -22.07
N ARG A 351 -6.04 6.30 -22.69
CA ARG A 351 -7.40 6.89 -22.69
C ARG A 351 -8.03 6.92 -21.30
N LEU A 352 -7.72 5.94 -20.44
CA LEU A 352 -8.19 5.98 -19.05
C LEU A 352 -7.60 7.17 -18.30
N LEU A 353 -6.43 7.66 -18.70
CA LEU A 353 -5.78 8.80 -18.07
C LEU A 353 -6.22 10.15 -18.64
N ASP A 354 -7.11 10.17 -19.65
CA ASP A 354 -7.56 11.42 -20.27
C ASP A 354 -8.27 12.32 -19.25
N GLY A 355 -7.82 13.57 -19.17
CA GLY A 355 -8.30 14.56 -18.20
C GLY A 355 -7.95 14.29 -16.73
N GLY A 356 -7.00 13.37 -16.48
CA GLY A 356 -6.44 13.10 -15.15
C GLY A 356 -5.40 14.15 -14.70
N ASP A 357 -4.89 13.99 -13.48
CA ASP A 357 -3.80 14.83 -12.96
C ASP A 357 -2.48 14.52 -13.68
N GLU A 358 -1.71 15.56 -13.98
CA GLU A 358 -0.45 15.41 -14.73
C GLU A 358 0.61 14.61 -13.95
N THR A 359 0.62 14.73 -12.62
CA THR A 359 1.54 13.99 -11.75
C THR A 359 1.21 12.50 -11.80
N ASP A 360 -0.08 12.17 -11.74
CA ASP A 360 -0.54 10.79 -11.82
C ASP A 360 -0.18 10.14 -13.18
N VAL A 361 -0.24 10.91 -14.27
CA VAL A 361 0.16 10.43 -15.61
C VAL A 361 1.66 10.15 -15.68
N LEU A 362 2.48 11.06 -15.18
CA LEU A 362 3.94 10.91 -15.14
C LEU A 362 4.33 9.69 -14.30
N LEU A 363 3.74 9.53 -13.11
CA LEU A 363 3.96 8.37 -12.24
C LEU A 363 3.65 7.04 -12.94
N VAL A 364 2.57 6.97 -13.74
CA VAL A 364 2.25 5.76 -14.50
C VAL A 364 3.32 5.45 -15.54
N LEU A 365 3.80 6.45 -16.26
CA LEU A 365 4.79 6.26 -17.31
C LEU A 365 6.17 5.94 -16.74
N GLU A 366 6.58 6.59 -15.65
CA GLU A 366 7.79 6.25 -14.90
C GLU A 366 7.75 4.78 -14.42
N GLU A 367 6.65 4.33 -13.82
CA GLU A 367 6.53 2.94 -13.35
C GLU A 367 6.60 1.93 -14.50
N ILE A 368 6.03 2.27 -15.67
CA ILE A 368 6.10 1.41 -16.86
C ILE A 368 7.49 1.40 -17.47
N ASP A 369 8.18 2.55 -17.46
CA ASP A 369 9.51 2.67 -18.04
C ASP A 369 10.54 1.85 -17.28
N ASP A 370 10.63 2.07 -15.97
CA ASP A 370 11.60 1.39 -15.10
C ASP A 370 11.51 -0.13 -15.17
N ARG A 371 10.32 -0.66 -15.47
CA ARG A 371 9.99 -2.08 -15.28
C ARG A 371 9.71 -2.85 -16.57
N PHE A 372 9.22 -2.20 -17.62
CA PHE A 372 8.62 -2.91 -18.75
C PHE A 372 9.09 -2.43 -20.13
N THR A 373 9.34 -1.13 -20.32
CA THR A 373 9.83 -0.59 -21.60
C THR A 373 11.10 -1.28 -22.13
N PRO A 374 12.12 -1.61 -21.30
CA PRO A 374 13.32 -2.31 -21.75
C PRO A 374 13.06 -3.70 -22.35
N PHE A 375 11.87 -4.28 -22.11
CA PHE A 375 11.49 -5.61 -22.59
C PHE A 375 10.59 -5.56 -23.83
N LEU A 376 10.18 -4.38 -24.30
CA LEU A 376 9.36 -4.24 -25.49
C LEU A 376 10.19 -4.45 -26.77
N PRO A 377 9.67 -5.20 -27.76
CA PRO A 377 10.23 -5.19 -29.10
C PRO A 377 10.23 -3.77 -29.68
N VAL A 378 11.26 -3.42 -30.45
CA VAL A 378 11.44 -2.08 -31.05
C VAL A 378 10.15 -1.57 -31.72
N GLN A 379 9.48 -2.41 -32.52
CA GLN A 379 8.24 -2.00 -33.20
C GLN A 379 7.08 -1.71 -32.23
N GLN A 380 6.97 -2.46 -31.13
CA GLN A 380 5.95 -2.20 -30.10
C GLN A 380 6.27 -0.93 -29.32
N TRP A 381 7.56 -0.66 -29.09
CA TRP A 381 8.00 0.59 -28.48
C TRP A 381 7.67 1.80 -29.36
N GLU A 382 7.94 1.74 -30.67
CA GLU A 382 7.52 2.79 -31.61
C GLU A 382 6.00 3.02 -31.60
N ASN A 383 5.21 1.95 -31.52
CA ASN A 383 3.75 2.06 -31.40
C ASN A 383 3.33 2.70 -30.07
N ALA A 384 4.03 2.40 -28.96
CA ALA A 384 3.82 3.04 -27.68
C ALA A 384 4.17 4.53 -27.73
N LYS A 385 5.32 4.92 -28.31
CA LYS A 385 5.71 6.32 -28.53
C LYS A 385 4.62 7.09 -29.28
N ASN A 386 4.09 6.51 -30.36
CA ASN A 386 2.99 7.10 -31.11
C ASN A 386 1.71 7.27 -30.27
N ALA A 387 1.39 6.30 -29.41
CA ALA A 387 0.23 6.38 -28.52
C ALA A 387 0.40 7.48 -27.45
N ILE A 388 1.62 7.65 -26.91
CA ILE A 388 1.98 8.70 -25.95
C ILE A 388 1.91 10.07 -26.62
N LEU A 389 2.46 10.23 -27.83
CA LEU A 389 2.33 11.48 -28.60
C LEU A 389 0.87 11.85 -28.83
N ALA A 390 0.04 10.90 -29.26
CA ALA A 390 -1.39 11.12 -29.43
C ALA A 390 -2.13 11.40 -28.12
N PHE A 391 -1.59 11.01 -26.97
CA PHE A 391 -2.10 11.38 -25.65
C PHE A 391 -1.73 12.82 -25.28
N VAL A 392 -0.48 13.21 -25.52
CA VAL A 392 0.00 14.58 -25.29
C VAL A 392 -0.75 15.59 -26.16
N GLU A 393 -1.05 15.25 -27.41
CA GLU A 393 -1.78 16.15 -28.32
C GLU A 393 -3.24 16.38 -27.93
N ARG A 394 -3.89 15.38 -27.34
CA ARG A 394 -5.32 15.45 -27.00
C ARG A 394 -5.59 15.99 -25.59
N ASN A 395 -4.61 15.96 -24.70
CA ASN A 395 -4.77 16.39 -23.30
C ASN A 395 -4.12 17.78 -23.09
N PRO A 396 -4.79 18.70 -22.37
CA PRO A 396 -4.27 20.04 -22.11
C PRO A 396 -3.23 20.03 -20.99
N LEU A 397 -2.05 19.47 -21.26
CA LEU A 397 -0.94 19.38 -20.32
C LEU A 397 -0.20 20.72 -20.18
N SER A 398 0.37 20.98 -19.00
CA SER A 398 1.30 22.07 -18.77
C SER A 398 2.55 21.95 -19.67
N GLU A 399 3.20 23.08 -19.94
CA GLU A 399 4.43 23.07 -20.75
C GLU A 399 5.53 22.22 -20.11
N GLY A 400 5.59 22.17 -18.78
CA GLY A 400 6.53 21.34 -18.02
C GLY A 400 6.29 19.85 -18.22
N ALA A 401 5.07 19.37 -17.92
CA ALA A 401 4.70 17.97 -18.11
C ALA A 401 4.82 17.54 -19.59
N ARG A 402 4.48 18.44 -20.52
CA ARG A 402 4.66 18.18 -21.95
C ARG A 402 6.14 18.03 -22.34
N ALA A 403 7.02 18.88 -21.80
CA ALA A 403 8.45 18.78 -22.09
C ALA A 403 9.05 17.48 -21.54
N GLU A 404 8.70 17.12 -20.31
CA GLU A 404 9.14 15.88 -19.65
C GLU A 404 8.68 14.64 -20.43
N LEU A 405 7.42 14.60 -20.87
CA LEU A 405 6.91 13.51 -21.70
C LEU A 405 7.54 13.44 -23.10
N LEU A 406 8.01 14.56 -23.65
CA LEU A 406 8.70 14.56 -24.94
C LEU A 406 10.16 14.14 -24.78
N GLU A 407 10.84 14.56 -23.71
CA GLU A 407 12.18 14.10 -23.35
C GLU A 407 12.19 12.59 -23.12
N TYR A 408 11.18 12.08 -22.40
CA TYR A 408 10.94 10.64 -22.24
C TYR A 408 10.87 9.85 -23.56
N LEU A 409 10.39 10.47 -24.64
CA LEU A 409 10.27 9.84 -25.96
C LEU A 409 11.55 9.95 -26.79
N GLU A 410 12.52 10.78 -26.39
CA GLU A 410 13.82 10.94 -27.09
C GLU A 410 14.90 10.00 -26.55
N GLU A 411 14.72 9.48 -25.33
CA GLU A 411 15.48 8.36 -24.75
C GLU A 411 15.06 6.99 -25.36
#